data_AF-A0A3D4Z3G9-F1
#
_entry.id   AF-A0A3D4Z3G9-F1
#
_cell.length_a   1.000
_cell.length_b   1.000
_cell.length_c   1.000
_cell.angle_alpha   90.00
_cell.angle_beta   90.00
_cell.angle_gamma   90.00
#
_symmetry.space_group_name_H-M   'P 1'
#
loop_
_entity.id
_entity.type
_entity.pdbx_description
1 polymer ?
#
loop_
_entity_poly.entity_id
_entity_poly.type
_entity_poly.pdbx_seq_one_letter_code
_entity_poly.pdbx_strand_id
1 'polypeptide(L)' 'FPQSGRIVPEFGSSSLREIIHGPVRIIYSLKEKEVSLLTFHHSSRPLDMELFPAPIDTIL' A
#
# COMPACT_ATOMS: atom_id res chain seq x y z
N PHE A 1 5.87 14.19 3.05
CA PHE A 1 4.88 14.13 1.95
C PHE A 1 4.20 12.76 1.90
N PRO A 2 3.19 12.47 2.74
CA PRO A 2 2.57 11.13 2.81
C PRO A 2 1.87 10.70 1.51
N GLN A 3 1.53 11.66 0.65
CA GLN A 3 0.91 11.43 -0.66
C GLN A 3 1.94 11.18 -1.78
N SER A 4 3.24 11.04 -1.49
CA SER A 4 4.30 10.88 -2.50
C SER A 4 4.23 9.57 -3.29
N GLY A 5 3.65 8.51 -2.71
CA GLY A 5 3.37 7.28 -3.44
C GLY A 5 2.32 7.46 -4.55
N ARG A 6 2.08 6.43 -5.34
CA ARG A 6 0.88 6.34 -6.19
C ARG A 6 -0.16 5.44 -5.52
N ILE A 7 -1.39 5.47 -6.00
CA ILE A 7 -2.41 4.49 -5.62
C ILE A 7 -1.92 3.10 -6.03
N VAL A 8 -2.10 2.09 -5.17
CA VAL A 8 -1.78 0.70 -5.52
C VAL A 8 -2.72 0.25 -6.64
N PRO A 9 -2.20 -0.03 -7.86
CA PRO A 9 -3.04 -0.27 -9.03
C PRO A 9 -4.05 -1.42 -8.87
N GLU A 10 -3.69 -2.43 -8.09
CA GLU A 10 -4.49 -3.62 -7.83
C GLU A 10 -5.77 -3.33 -7.03
N PHE A 11 -5.80 -2.24 -6.24
CA PHE A 11 -6.93 -1.93 -5.35
C PHE A 11 -7.67 -0.65 -5.75
N GLY A 12 -7.01 0.32 -6.40
CA GLY A 12 -7.64 1.57 -6.81
C GLY A 12 -8.06 2.52 -5.69
N SER A 13 -7.81 2.18 -4.42
CA SER A 13 -8.15 3.03 -3.26
C SER A 13 -7.11 4.12 -3.01
N SER A 14 -7.56 5.36 -2.82
CA SER A 14 -6.68 6.48 -2.43
C SER A 14 -6.04 6.32 -1.04
N SER A 15 -6.64 5.50 -0.17
CA SER A 15 -6.10 5.19 1.17
C SER A 15 -4.95 4.20 1.12
N LEU A 16 -4.74 3.47 0.01
CA LEU A 16 -3.67 2.49 -0.13
C LEU A 16 -2.67 2.93 -1.21
N ARG A 17 -1.42 3.08 -0.82
CA ARG A 17 -0.41 3.76 -1.63
C ARG A 17 0.89 2.97 -1.67
N GLU A 18 1.65 3.17 -2.74
CA GLU A 18 2.96 2.54 -2.92
C GLU A 18 4.03 3.50 -3.41
N ILE A 19 5.26 3.25 -2.97
CA ILE A 19 6.47 3.81 -3.55
C ILE A 19 7.30 2.65 -4.11
N ILE A 20 7.78 2.78 -5.34
CA ILE A 20 8.72 1.82 -5.93
C ILE A 20 10.13 2.34 -5.70
N HIS A 21 10.95 1.55 -5.02
CA HIS A 21 12.36 1.84 -4.79
C HIS A 21 13.22 0.63 -5.18
N GLY A 22 13.86 0.73 -6.35
CA GLY A 22 14.57 -0.40 -6.94
C GLY A 22 13.63 -1.60 -7.13
N PRO A 23 14.02 -2.81 -6.69
CA PRO A 23 13.19 -4.00 -6.85
C PRO A 23 12.08 -4.12 -5.79
N VAL A 24 11.87 -3.12 -4.93
CA VAL A 24 10.91 -3.18 -3.81
C VAL A 24 9.76 -2.19 -4.00
N ARG A 25 8.53 -2.64 -3.73
CA ARG A 25 7.32 -1.83 -3.51
C ARG A 25 7.14 -1.65 -2.01
N ILE A 26 7.19 -0.41 -1.54
CA ILE A 26 6.84 -0.04 -0.16
C ILE A 26 5.35 0.27 -0.16
N ILE A 27 4.53 -0.59 0.44
CA ILE A 27 3.08 -0.47 0.43
C ILE A 27 2.61 0.00 1.81
N TYR A 28 1.84 1.08 1.84
CA TYR A 28 1.39 1.73 3.07
C TYR A 28 -0.04 2.25 2.96
N SER A 29 -0.72 2.35 4.10
CA SER A 29 -2.01 3.02 4.20
C SER A 29 -1.83 4.49 4.58
N LEU A 30 -2.73 5.33 4.11
CA LEU A 30 -2.80 6.76 4.43
C LEU A 30 -4.19 7.09 4.96
N LYS A 31 -4.26 7.46 6.24
CA LYS A 31 -5.42 8.07 6.90
C LYS A 31 -5.13 9.55 7.17
N GLU A 32 -6.11 10.33 7.59
CA GLU A 32 -5.96 11.79 7.79
C GLU A 32 -4.78 12.17 8.70
N LYS A 33 -4.51 11.37 9.72
CA LYS A 33 -3.49 11.65 10.75
C LYS A 33 -2.47 10.53 10.93
N GLU A 34 -2.52 9.51 10.09
CA GLU A 34 -1.71 8.30 10.27
C GLU A 34 -1.22 7.74 8.93
N VAL A 35 0.00 7.22 8.95
CA VAL A 35 0.57 6.39 7.90
C VAL A 35 0.97 5.07 8.53
N SER A 36 0.41 3.96 8.04
CA SER A 36 0.78 2.62 8.51
C SER A 36 1.51 1.89 7.38
N LEU A 37 2.76 1.49 7.63
CA LEU A 37 3.49 0.63 6.71
C LEU A 37 2.88 -0.77 6.77
N LEU A 38 2.44 -1.30 5.62
CA LEU A 38 1.79 -2.60 5.55
C LEU A 38 2.81 -3.70 5.19
N THR A 39 3.62 -3.46 4.17
CA THR A 39 4.62 -4.44 3.73
C THR A 39 5.70 -3.83 2.84
N PHE A 40 6.82 -4.55 2.74
CA PHE A 40 7.78 -4.44 1.67
C PHE A 40 7.59 -5.64 0.73
N HIS A 41 7.25 -5.35 -0.52
CA HIS A 41 6.98 -6.39 -1.51
C HIS A 41 8.00 -6.37 -2.65
N HIS A 42 8.45 -7.52 -3.11
CA HIS A 42 9.37 -7.57 -4.25
C HIS A 42 8.60 -7.30 -5.54
N SER A 43 8.95 -6.26 -6.28
CA SER A 43 8.29 -5.81 -7.52
C SER A 43 8.21 -6.86 -8.62
N SER A 44 9.14 -7.83 -8.65
CA SER A 44 9.10 -8.94 -9.62
C SER A 44 8.18 -10.09 -9.22
N ARG A 45 7.56 -10.04 -8.03
CA ARG A 45 6.61 -11.05 -7.56
C ARG A 45 5.19 -10.49 -7.72
N PRO A 46 4.22 -11.29 -8.15
CA PRO A 46 2.82 -10.90 -8.09
C PRO A 46 2.45 -10.50 -6.66
N LEU A 47 1.65 -9.44 -6.53
CA LEU A 47 1.09 -9.06 -5.24
C LEU A 47 -0.04 -10.04 -4.93
N ASP A 48 0.09 -10.79 -3.83
CA ASP A 48 -1.00 -11.64 -3.36
C ASP A 48 -2.04 -10.77 -2.65
N MET A 49 -3.22 -10.65 -3.25
CA MET A 49 -4.29 -9.83 -2.71
C MET A 49 -4.90 -10.40 -1.43
N GLU A 50 -4.74 -11.71 -1.16
CA GLU A 50 -5.23 -12.33 0.08
C GLU A 50 -4.41 -11.91 1.30
N LEU A 51 -3.16 -11.47 1.12
CA LEU A 51 -2.31 -10.95 2.19
C LEU A 51 -2.71 -9.54 2.65
N PHE A 52 -3.60 -8.87 1.92
CA PHE A 52 -4.19 -7.58 2.29
C PHE A 52 -5.64 -7.83 2.72
N PRO A 53 -5.88 -8.26 3.97
CA PRO A 53 -7.23 -8.56 4.43
C PRO A 53 -8.15 -7.35 4.22
N ALA A 54 -9.40 -7.66 3.87
CA ALA A 54 -10.47 -6.74 3.48
C ALA A 54 -10.64 -5.50 4.39
N PRO A 55 -11.35 -4.49 3.86
CA PRO A 55 -10.80 -3.16 3.61
C PRO A 55 -9.95 -2.64 4.76
N ILE A 56 -8.77 -2.10 4.43
CA ILE A 56 -7.89 -1.36 5.36
C ILE A 56 -8.64 -0.25 6.14
N ASP A 57 -9.80 0.15 5.63
CA ASP A 57 -10.70 1.13 6.22
C ASP A 57 -11.58 0.57 7.37
N THR A 58 -11.59 -0.75 7.64
CA THR A 58 -12.49 -1.40 8.62
C THR A 58 -11.83 -1.72 9.96
N ILE A 59 -10.51 -1.64 10.08
CA ILE A 59 -9.79 -1.88 11.34
C ILE A 59 -8.98 -0.60 11.66
N LEU A 60 -9.39 0.08 12.74
CA LEU A 60 -8.91 1.37 13.29
C LEU A 60 -9.57 2.64 12.73
#